data_AF-A0A6L9E7X3-F1
#
_entry.id   AF-A0A6L9E7X3-F1
#
_cell.length_a   1.000
_cell.length_b   1.000
_cell.length_c   1.000
_cell.angle_alpha   90.00
_cell.angle_beta   90.00
_cell.angle_gamma   90.00
#
_symmetry.space_group_name_H-M   'P 1'
#
loop_
_entity.id
_entity.type
_entity.pdbx_description
1 polymer ?
#
loop_
_entity_poly.entity_id
_entity_poly.type
_entity_poly.pdbx_seq_one_letter_code
_entity_poly.pdbx_strand_id
1 'polypeptide(L)'
;MRTSLLICFLIFLSQSHGQELNLSTTDQGFLVTEGDKKVFFYQSATKSQNGKYPRAHYVHPLYGMDGHILTEDFPEDHPHHRGLFWAWHQVYIGDKRVGDSWDCSDFIWEVLPPKSKIFHEGMLEIRLRTMWKSPLWTDDKGAVIPFVMEDTRIRVFAQTDNYRIIDLETWLLALEENVRIGGSEDAKGYGGFSLRTVLPQDISFSSGDSPVAPKVEAVEALPWLKISGSLAKDGSAAGIVMLSYQPDEKGKEKWILRKEKSMQNIPFPGRDTVRISDSSPTSLKYRLIIYKGDLSTEKIEAIYKLGQN
;
A
#
# COMPACT_ATOMS: atom_id res chain seq x y z
N MET A 1 -57.41 -17.66 -45.73
CA MET A 1 -56.12 -16.98 -45.45
C MET A 1 -55.99 -16.82 -43.94
N ARG A 2 -55.08 -17.55 -43.30
CA ARG A 2 -54.78 -17.43 -41.87
C ARG A 2 -53.47 -16.65 -41.73
N THR A 3 -53.53 -15.47 -41.13
CA THR A 3 -52.36 -14.62 -40.92
C THR A 3 -51.81 -14.92 -39.54
N SER A 4 -50.68 -15.64 -39.47
CA SER A 4 -49.94 -15.87 -38.23
C SER A 4 -49.15 -14.62 -37.88
N LEU A 5 -49.39 -14.06 -36.69
CA LEU A 5 -48.64 -12.95 -36.13
C LEU A 5 -47.39 -13.51 -35.42
N LEU A 6 -46.21 -13.25 -35.98
CA LEU A 6 -44.94 -13.64 -35.38
C LEU A 6 -44.51 -12.56 -34.39
N ILE A 7 -44.56 -12.87 -33.09
CA ILE A 7 -44.07 -11.97 -32.03
C ILE A 7 -42.57 -12.27 -31.84
N CYS A 8 -41.70 -11.38 -32.32
CA CYS A 8 -40.27 -11.42 -32.03
C CYS A 8 -40.02 -10.90 -30.61
N PHE A 9 -39.65 -11.80 -29.70
CA PHE A 9 -39.03 -11.44 -28.43
C PHE A 9 -37.61 -10.94 -28.69
N LEU A 10 -37.40 -9.62 -28.61
CA LEU A 10 -36.07 -9.01 -28.54
C LEU A 10 -35.50 -9.24 -27.14
N ILE A 11 -34.62 -10.22 -27.01
CA ILE A 11 -33.79 -10.43 -25.82
C ILE A 11 -32.72 -9.35 -25.84
N PHE A 12 -32.89 -8.30 -25.03
CA PHE A 12 -31.81 -7.36 -24.73
C PHE A 12 -30.78 -8.09 -23.87
N LEU A 13 -29.71 -8.57 -24.50
CA LEU A 13 -28.48 -8.94 -23.81
C LEU A 13 -27.87 -7.65 -23.26
N SER A 14 -28.15 -7.34 -22.01
CA SER A 14 -27.44 -6.32 -21.25
C SER A 14 -25.97 -6.73 -21.16
N GLN A 15 -25.12 -6.20 -22.04
CA GLN A 15 -23.69 -6.22 -21.81
C GLN A 15 -23.44 -5.35 -20.58
N SER A 16 -23.24 -5.97 -19.42
CA SER A 16 -22.66 -5.26 -18.28
C SER A 16 -21.26 -4.86 -18.71
N HIS A 17 -21.12 -3.64 -19.22
CA HIS A 17 -19.82 -3.02 -19.36
C HIS A 17 -19.29 -2.87 -17.94
N GLY A 18 -18.35 -3.74 -17.54
CA GLY A 18 -17.57 -3.52 -16.33
C GLY A 18 -17.03 -2.10 -16.38
N GLN A 19 -17.22 -1.35 -15.31
CA GLN A 19 -16.77 0.04 -15.25
C GLN A 19 -15.25 0.08 -15.50
N GLU A 20 -14.80 0.97 -16.39
CA GLU A 20 -13.40 1.02 -16.79
C GLU A 20 -12.54 1.67 -15.68
N LEU A 21 -11.35 1.09 -15.44
CA LEU A 21 -10.36 1.68 -14.56
C LEU A 21 -9.68 2.87 -15.25
N ASN A 22 -9.60 3.98 -14.54
CA ASN A 22 -9.04 5.22 -15.06
C ASN A 22 -7.99 5.80 -14.10
N LEU A 23 -7.03 6.53 -14.67
CA LEU A 23 -6.06 7.32 -13.92
C LEU A 23 -6.14 8.78 -14.38
N SER A 24 -6.29 9.70 -13.43
CA SER A 24 -6.23 11.14 -13.68
C SER A 24 -5.11 11.78 -12.86
N THR A 25 -4.24 12.54 -13.51
CA THR A 25 -3.12 13.23 -12.86
C THR A 25 -3.48 14.66 -12.49
N THR A 26 -2.86 15.15 -11.43
CA THR A 26 -2.90 16.52 -10.94
C THR A 26 -1.47 16.96 -10.60
N ASP A 27 -1.28 18.21 -10.23
CA ASP A 27 -0.03 18.71 -9.67
C ASP A 27 0.33 18.04 -8.33
N GLN A 28 -0.67 17.55 -7.58
CA GLN A 28 -0.48 16.90 -6.28
C GLN A 28 -0.15 15.40 -6.37
N GLY A 29 -0.54 14.74 -7.46
CA GLY A 29 -0.52 13.28 -7.56
C GLY A 29 -1.54 12.74 -8.55
N PHE A 30 -2.00 11.51 -8.37
CA PHE A 30 -2.96 10.90 -9.28
C PHE A 30 -4.09 10.16 -8.56
N LEU A 31 -5.30 10.25 -9.13
CA LEU A 31 -6.50 9.56 -8.69
C LEU A 31 -6.77 8.37 -9.60
N VAL A 32 -6.99 7.20 -9.00
CA VAL A 32 -7.52 6.02 -9.68
C VAL A 32 -9.02 5.90 -9.42
N THR A 33 -9.80 5.71 -10.47
CA THR A 33 -11.25 5.45 -10.41
C THR A 33 -11.61 4.17 -11.15
N GLU A 34 -12.78 3.61 -10.83
CA GLU A 34 -13.48 2.62 -11.65
C GLU A 34 -14.88 3.20 -11.95
N GLY A 35 -15.10 3.66 -13.18
CA GLY A 35 -16.22 4.56 -13.47
C GLY A 35 -16.20 5.79 -12.56
N ASP A 36 -17.32 6.08 -11.89
CA ASP A 36 -17.44 7.20 -10.96
C ASP A 36 -16.92 6.90 -9.55
N LYS A 37 -16.53 5.65 -9.27
CA LYS A 37 -16.06 5.23 -7.94
C LYS A 37 -14.59 5.50 -7.80
N LYS A 38 -14.20 6.23 -6.74
CA LYS A 38 -12.79 6.42 -6.38
C LYS A 38 -12.22 5.14 -5.79
N VAL A 39 -11.01 4.79 -6.20
CA VAL A 39 -10.27 3.63 -5.67
C VAL A 39 -9.22 4.12 -4.68
N PHE A 40 -8.32 5.00 -5.14
CA PHE A 40 -7.37 5.67 -4.28
C PHE A 40 -6.76 6.91 -4.92
N PHE A 41 -6.21 7.80 -4.10
CA PHE A 41 -5.32 8.87 -4.53
C PHE A 41 -3.88 8.59 -4.07
N TYR A 42 -2.92 8.73 -4.98
CA TYR A 42 -1.50 8.62 -4.70
C TYR A 42 -0.90 10.03 -4.62
N GLN A 43 -0.32 10.38 -3.47
CA GLN A 43 0.31 11.67 -3.23
C GLN A 43 1.74 11.66 -3.80
N SER A 44 1.95 12.29 -4.95
CA SER A 44 3.26 12.39 -5.61
C SER A 44 4.02 13.66 -5.24
N ALA A 45 3.31 14.78 -5.06
CA ALA A 45 3.91 16.03 -4.62
C ALA A 45 4.13 16.03 -3.11
N THR A 46 5.18 16.73 -2.65
CA THR A 46 5.42 16.89 -1.22
C THR A 46 4.29 17.67 -0.57
N LYS A 47 3.66 17.05 0.42
CA LYS A 47 2.66 17.64 1.31
C LYS A 47 3.26 17.79 2.71
N SER A 48 2.86 18.82 3.44
CA SER A 48 3.26 19.06 4.83
C SER A 48 2.10 19.65 5.62
N GLN A 49 2.15 19.56 6.94
CA GLN A 49 1.20 20.22 7.84
C GLN A 49 1.93 21.31 8.61
N ASN A 50 1.64 22.58 8.26
CA ASN A 50 2.30 23.75 8.85
C ASN A 50 3.84 23.69 8.78
N GLY A 51 4.37 23.21 7.64
CA GLY A 51 5.81 23.04 7.42
C GLY A 51 6.43 21.84 8.14
N LYS A 52 5.64 21.03 8.86
CA LYS A 52 6.10 19.82 9.54
C LYS A 52 5.74 18.56 8.76
N TYR A 53 6.54 17.52 8.98
CA TYR A 53 6.39 16.19 8.40
C TYR A 53 6.26 16.19 6.86
N PRO A 54 7.15 16.90 6.13
CA PRO A 54 7.10 16.98 4.68
C PRO A 54 7.29 15.59 4.07
N ARG A 55 6.36 15.18 3.20
CA ARG A 55 6.36 13.83 2.62
C ARG A 55 5.57 13.76 1.32
N ALA A 56 5.96 12.81 0.48
CA ALA A 56 5.21 12.35 -0.67
C ALA A 56 5.23 10.82 -0.65
N HIS A 57 4.88 10.18 -1.77
CA HIS A 57 5.13 8.76 -1.97
C HIS A 57 4.27 7.84 -1.09
N TYR A 58 2.96 8.10 -1.07
CA TYR A 58 1.99 7.30 -0.30
C TYR A 58 0.60 7.35 -0.93
N VAL A 59 -0.25 6.39 -0.55
CA VAL A 59 -1.67 6.38 -0.94
C VAL A 59 -2.51 6.97 0.18
N HIS A 60 -3.18 8.09 -0.09
CA HIS A 60 -4.29 8.58 0.72
C HIS A 60 -5.08 9.63 -0.08
N PRO A 61 -6.43 9.54 -0.11
CA PRO A 61 -7.24 8.50 0.51
C PRO A 61 -7.16 7.14 -0.20
N LEU A 62 -7.30 6.05 0.58
CA LEU A 62 -7.71 4.73 0.08
C LEU A 62 -9.21 4.57 0.32
N TYR A 63 -9.97 4.18 -0.69
CA TYR A 63 -11.43 4.10 -0.60
C TYR A 63 -11.90 2.65 -0.43
N GLY A 64 -12.95 2.48 0.38
CA GLY A 64 -13.71 1.24 0.51
C GLY A 64 -14.61 0.97 -0.69
N MET A 65 -15.24 -0.21 -0.70
CA MET A 65 -16.13 -0.66 -1.79
C MET A 65 -17.36 0.25 -1.98
N ASP A 66 -17.71 1.04 -0.97
CA ASP A 66 -18.81 2.00 -0.93
C ASP A 66 -18.35 3.47 -1.05
N GLY A 67 -17.06 3.70 -1.28
CA GLY A 67 -16.47 5.03 -1.39
C GLY A 67 -16.18 5.72 -0.04
N HIS A 68 -16.30 5.03 1.10
CA HIS A 68 -15.80 5.55 2.37
C HIS A 68 -14.26 5.65 2.36
N ILE A 69 -13.69 6.62 3.07
CA ILE A 69 -12.24 6.74 3.21
C ILE A 69 -11.77 5.78 4.33
N LEU A 70 -10.90 4.85 3.99
CA LEU A 70 -10.39 3.85 4.94
C LEU A 70 -9.12 4.30 5.66
N THR A 71 -8.39 5.28 5.13
CA THR A 71 -7.08 5.70 5.64
C THR A 71 -7.08 7.10 6.20
N GLU A 72 -6.11 7.40 7.07
CA GLU A 72 -5.90 8.74 7.63
C GLU A 72 -4.59 9.36 7.13
N ASP A 73 -4.50 10.68 7.18
CA ASP A 73 -3.29 11.46 6.87
C ASP A 73 -3.15 12.58 7.90
N PHE A 74 -1.95 12.75 8.47
CA PHE A 74 -1.68 13.65 9.60
C PHE A 74 -2.60 13.41 10.81
N PRO A 75 -2.73 12.17 11.30
CA PRO A 75 -3.55 11.93 12.48
C PRO A 75 -2.94 12.60 13.73
N GLU A 76 -3.77 13.06 14.65
CA GLU A 76 -3.33 13.85 15.81
C GLU A 76 -2.34 13.11 16.72
N ASP A 77 -2.46 11.78 16.84
CA ASP A 77 -1.60 10.95 17.68
C ASP A 77 -0.20 10.73 17.10
N HIS A 78 -0.08 10.63 15.77
CA HIS A 78 1.18 10.42 15.05
C HIS A 78 1.16 11.18 13.71
N PRO A 79 1.41 12.51 13.71
CA PRO A 79 1.19 13.33 12.52
C PRO A 79 2.10 13.01 11.31
N HIS A 80 3.17 12.25 11.54
CA HIS A 80 4.00 11.68 10.47
C HIS A 80 3.34 10.50 9.78
N HIS A 81 2.39 9.78 10.39
CA HIS A 81 1.70 8.67 9.74
C HIS A 81 0.77 9.15 8.62
N ARG A 82 0.60 8.29 7.61
CA ARG A 82 -0.17 8.55 6.40
C ARG A 82 -0.72 7.24 5.84
N GLY A 83 -1.74 7.27 4.98
CA GLY A 83 -2.54 6.11 4.60
C GLY A 83 -1.79 4.80 4.31
N LEU A 84 -1.47 4.49 3.06
CA LEU A 84 -0.60 3.35 2.72
C LEU A 84 0.79 3.88 2.36
N PHE A 85 1.81 3.48 3.10
CA PHE A 85 3.17 3.99 2.94
C PHE A 85 4.21 2.94 3.28
N TRP A 86 5.44 3.18 2.88
CA TRP A 86 6.60 2.42 3.34
C TRP A 86 7.75 3.36 3.64
N ALA A 87 8.35 3.16 4.79
CA ALA A 87 9.37 4.06 5.33
C ALA A 87 10.22 3.35 6.38
N TRP A 88 11.39 3.90 6.66
CA TRP A 88 12.42 3.34 7.54
C TRP A 88 12.98 4.42 8.45
N HIS A 89 13.20 4.05 9.70
CA HIS A 89 13.92 4.89 10.65
C HIS A 89 15.39 4.97 10.29
N GLN A 90 16.00 3.82 10.03
CA GLN A 90 17.41 3.74 9.73
C GLN A 90 17.63 3.86 8.22
N VAL A 91 18.28 4.95 7.78
CA VAL A 91 18.77 5.11 6.41
C VAL A 91 20.23 5.57 6.47
N TYR A 92 21.14 4.73 6.00
CA TYR A 92 22.59 4.97 6.06
C TYR A 92 23.25 4.91 4.67
N ILE A 93 24.33 5.67 4.51
CA ILE A 93 25.32 5.53 3.42
C ILE A 93 26.70 5.44 4.07
N GLY A 94 27.38 4.32 3.92
CA GLY A 94 28.54 4.00 4.76
C GLY A 94 28.14 4.02 6.24
N ASP A 95 28.83 4.82 7.05
CA ASP A 95 28.54 5.01 8.48
C ASP A 95 27.66 6.24 8.78
N LYS A 96 27.29 7.02 7.76
CA LYS A 96 26.49 8.23 7.93
C LYS A 96 25.01 7.92 7.88
N ARG A 97 24.26 8.28 8.93
CA ARG A 97 22.79 8.34 8.86
C ARG A 97 22.40 9.52 8.00
N VAL A 98 21.75 9.27 6.87
CA VAL A 98 21.40 10.32 5.90
C VAL A 98 19.95 10.75 6.00
N GLY A 99 19.14 10.14 6.85
CA GLY A 99 17.80 10.63 7.14
C GLY A 99 16.96 9.64 7.92
N ASP A 100 15.72 10.03 8.17
CA ASP A 100 14.67 9.21 8.76
C ASP A 100 13.39 9.38 7.93
N SER A 101 13.18 8.46 7.00
CA SER A 101 12.01 8.49 6.12
C SER A 101 10.71 8.18 6.89
N TRP A 102 10.80 7.49 8.03
CA TRP A 102 9.65 7.22 8.88
C TRP A 102 9.13 8.51 9.53
N ASP A 103 10.01 9.24 10.20
CA ASP A 103 9.70 10.49 10.90
C ASP A 103 9.66 11.72 9.97
N CYS A 104 9.88 11.53 8.67
CA CYS A 104 9.93 12.59 7.65
C CYS A 104 11.03 13.64 7.93
N SER A 105 12.17 13.19 8.45
CA SER A 105 13.29 14.05 8.81
C SER A 105 14.46 13.83 7.86
N ASP A 106 14.98 14.93 7.31
CA ASP A 106 16.13 14.92 6.38
C ASP A 106 15.98 13.93 5.22
N PHE A 107 14.76 13.80 4.69
CA PHE A 107 14.45 12.84 3.64
C PHE A 107 13.53 13.47 2.59
N ILE A 108 13.83 13.22 1.32
CA ILE A 108 13.12 13.78 0.17
C ILE A 108 12.75 12.62 -0.76
N TRP A 109 11.46 12.50 -1.06
CA TRP A 109 10.95 11.64 -2.13
C TRP A 109 10.68 12.48 -3.36
N GLU A 110 11.51 12.33 -4.39
CA GLU A 110 11.24 12.91 -5.70
C GLU A 110 10.51 11.88 -6.56
N VAL A 111 9.18 11.97 -6.59
CA VAL A 111 8.33 11.07 -7.38
C VAL A 111 8.26 11.58 -8.82
N LEU A 112 8.74 10.78 -9.77
CA LEU A 112 8.67 11.09 -11.19
C LEU A 112 7.26 10.81 -11.75
N PRO A 113 6.85 11.48 -12.85
CA PRO A 113 5.53 11.27 -13.44
C PRO A 113 5.21 9.80 -13.75
N PRO A 114 4.01 9.30 -13.39
CA PRO A 114 3.66 7.90 -13.57
C PRO A 114 3.41 7.57 -15.05
N LYS A 115 3.62 6.31 -15.40
CA LYS A 115 3.13 5.71 -16.65
C LYS A 115 2.05 4.70 -16.32
N SER A 116 0.96 4.67 -17.10
CA SER A 116 -0.15 3.75 -16.88
C SER A 116 -0.52 2.99 -18.13
N LYS A 117 -1.00 1.77 -17.96
CA LYS A 117 -1.53 0.92 -19.03
C LYS A 117 -2.73 0.12 -18.53
N ILE A 118 -3.82 0.14 -19.29
CA ILE A 118 -5.01 -0.71 -19.05
C ILE A 118 -4.83 -2.01 -19.84
N PHE A 119 -5.17 -3.14 -19.21
CA PHE A 119 -5.15 -4.47 -19.80
C PHE A 119 -6.59 -4.99 -20.00
N HIS A 120 -6.78 -5.86 -20.99
CA HIS A 120 -8.09 -6.38 -21.42
C HIS A 120 -8.89 -7.08 -20.30
N GLU A 121 -8.25 -7.50 -19.21
CA GLU A 121 -8.87 -8.18 -18.07
C GLU A 121 -9.39 -7.22 -16.98
N GLY A 122 -9.55 -5.93 -17.29
CA GLY A 122 -9.98 -4.94 -16.29
C GLY A 122 -8.91 -4.70 -15.22
N MET A 123 -7.65 -4.67 -15.63
CA MET A 123 -6.50 -4.37 -14.75
C MET A 123 -5.77 -3.12 -15.23
N LEU A 124 -5.55 -2.19 -14.32
CA LEU A 124 -4.75 -0.99 -14.54
C LEU A 124 -3.37 -1.19 -13.89
N GLU A 125 -2.32 -1.19 -14.70
CA GLU A 125 -0.93 -1.14 -14.22
C GLU A 125 -0.45 0.31 -14.22
N ILE A 126 0.15 0.72 -13.11
CA ILE A 126 0.79 2.03 -12.94
C ILE A 126 2.23 1.78 -12.54
N ARG A 127 3.17 2.40 -13.24
CA ARG A 127 4.59 2.39 -12.93
C ARG A 127 5.05 3.79 -12.59
N LEU A 128 5.69 3.94 -11.46
CA LEU A 128 6.34 5.18 -11.04
C LEU A 128 7.78 4.89 -10.64
N ARG A 129 8.58 5.95 -10.65
CA ARG A 129 9.94 5.95 -10.16
C ARG A 129 10.09 7.03 -9.12
N THR A 130 10.76 6.72 -8.02
CA THR A 130 11.02 7.67 -6.95
C THR A 130 12.51 7.72 -6.67
N MET A 131 13.07 8.91 -6.68
CA MET A 131 14.46 9.13 -6.30
C MET A 131 14.50 9.54 -4.82
N TRP A 132 15.22 8.78 -4.01
CA TRP A 132 15.41 9.12 -2.60
C TRP A 132 16.60 10.05 -2.46
N LYS A 133 16.38 11.15 -1.76
CA LYS A 133 17.34 12.24 -1.58
C LYS A 133 17.38 12.66 -0.12
N SER A 134 18.46 13.34 0.26
CA SER A 134 18.60 13.90 1.60
C SER A 134 19.38 15.22 1.54
N PRO A 135 18.99 16.26 2.30
CA PRO A 135 19.81 17.45 2.46
C PRO A 135 21.19 17.15 3.09
N LEU A 136 21.35 15.98 3.72
CA LEU A 136 22.61 15.53 4.31
C LEU A 136 23.49 14.78 3.30
N TRP A 137 23.06 14.57 2.06
CA TRP A 137 23.83 13.87 1.04
C TRP A 137 23.94 14.70 -0.24
N THR A 138 25.14 15.20 -0.51
CA THR A 138 25.42 16.12 -1.62
C THR A 138 26.63 15.68 -2.41
N ASP A 139 26.72 16.12 -3.67
CA ASP A 139 27.95 16.03 -4.45
C ASP A 139 29.03 17.02 -3.94
N ASP A 140 30.21 17.00 -4.58
CA ASP A 140 31.34 17.89 -4.26
C ASP A 140 31.03 19.38 -4.43
N LYS A 141 29.93 19.73 -5.13
CA LYS A 141 29.47 21.10 -5.34
C LYS A 141 28.35 21.50 -4.38
N GLY A 142 27.96 20.61 -3.46
CA GLY A 142 26.89 20.83 -2.49
C GLY A 142 25.48 20.63 -3.04
N ALA A 143 25.32 20.08 -4.24
CA ALA A 143 24.00 19.77 -4.79
C ALA A 143 23.47 18.46 -4.19
N VAL A 144 22.21 18.45 -3.74
CA VAL A 144 21.56 17.22 -3.24
C VAL A 144 21.39 16.22 -4.37
N ILE A 145 22.01 15.05 -4.21
CA ILE A 145 21.98 13.96 -5.20
C ILE A 145 21.17 12.77 -4.68
N PRO A 146 20.54 11.99 -5.58
CA PRO A 146 19.80 10.80 -5.17
C PRO A 146 20.73 9.64 -4.82
N PHE A 147 20.36 8.85 -3.82
CA PHE A 147 21.16 7.70 -3.35
C PHE A 147 20.42 6.36 -3.44
N VAL A 148 19.10 6.36 -3.65
CA VAL A 148 18.31 5.18 -4.03
C VAL A 148 17.39 5.56 -5.18
N MET A 149 17.32 4.68 -6.18
CA MET A 149 16.27 4.68 -7.17
C MET A 149 15.27 3.58 -6.81
N GLU A 150 14.02 3.97 -6.59
CA GLU A 150 12.92 3.05 -6.39
C GLU A 150 12.05 3.00 -7.63
N ASP A 151 11.85 1.81 -8.20
CA ASP A 151 10.79 1.56 -9.16
C ASP A 151 9.60 0.92 -8.44
N THR A 152 8.40 1.49 -8.56
CA THR A 152 7.17 0.93 -7.99
C THR A 152 6.19 0.56 -9.10
N ARG A 153 5.62 -0.64 -8.99
CA ARG A 153 4.49 -1.09 -9.79
C ARG A 153 3.26 -1.25 -8.90
N ILE A 154 2.19 -0.56 -9.28
CA ILE A 154 0.87 -0.72 -8.68
C ILE A 154 -0.05 -1.38 -9.71
N ARG A 155 -0.73 -2.47 -9.35
CA ARG A 155 -1.78 -3.06 -10.20
C ARG A 155 -3.11 -2.96 -9.48
N VAL A 156 -4.10 -2.39 -10.14
CA VAL A 156 -5.47 -2.30 -9.64
C VAL A 156 -6.33 -3.21 -10.48
N PHE A 157 -7.03 -4.13 -9.84
CA PHE A 157 -7.98 -5.00 -10.53
C PHE A 157 -9.38 -4.40 -10.40
N ALA A 158 -10.21 -4.64 -11.43
CA ALA A 158 -11.63 -4.35 -11.40
C ALA A 158 -12.26 -4.99 -10.17
N GLN A 159 -13.25 -4.31 -9.58
CA GLN A 159 -13.89 -4.83 -8.38
C GLN A 159 -14.78 -6.02 -8.70
N THR A 160 -14.89 -6.95 -7.76
CA THR A 160 -15.97 -7.94 -7.72
C THR A 160 -17.17 -7.36 -6.96
N ASP A 161 -18.21 -8.16 -6.76
CA ASP A 161 -19.38 -7.77 -5.97
C ASP A 161 -19.02 -7.41 -4.51
N ASN A 162 -17.97 -8.01 -3.95
CA ASN A 162 -17.64 -7.89 -2.53
C ASN A 162 -16.20 -7.50 -2.21
N TYR A 163 -15.26 -7.50 -3.17
CA TYR A 163 -13.88 -7.09 -2.91
C TYR A 163 -13.16 -6.50 -4.13
N ARG A 164 -12.03 -5.84 -3.87
CA ARG A 164 -11.06 -5.37 -4.87
C ARG A 164 -9.65 -5.77 -4.46
N ILE A 165 -8.81 -6.06 -5.44
CA ILE A 165 -7.39 -6.34 -5.25
C ILE A 165 -6.55 -5.16 -5.73
N ILE A 166 -5.53 -4.81 -4.95
CA ILE A 166 -4.46 -3.87 -5.33
C ILE A 166 -3.11 -4.51 -5.01
N ASP A 167 -2.25 -4.64 -6.01
CA ASP A 167 -0.86 -5.09 -5.81
C ASP A 167 0.08 -3.89 -5.74
N LEU A 168 1.11 -4.02 -4.90
CA LEU A 168 2.19 -3.07 -4.81
C LEU A 168 3.52 -3.81 -4.78
N GLU A 169 4.37 -3.55 -5.77
CA GLU A 169 5.71 -4.11 -5.89
C GLU A 169 6.72 -2.98 -5.98
N THR A 170 7.76 -3.02 -5.15
CA THR A 170 8.83 -2.01 -5.14
C THR A 170 10.18 -2.68 -5.35
N TRP A 171 11.03 -2.08 -6.17
CA TRP A 171 12.42 -2.48 -6.39
C TRP A 171 13.34 -1.34 -5.99
N LEU A 172 14.12 -1.55 -4.93
CA LEU A 172 15.08 -0.57 -4.41
C LEU A 172 16.47 -0.86 -4.98
N LEU A 173 17.04 0.06 -5.74
CA LEU A 173 18.40 -0.01 -6.25
C LEU A 173 19.23 1.14 -5.64
N ALA A 174 20.36 0.79 -5.02
CA ALA A 174 21.29 1.79 -4.50
C ALA A 174 21.99 2.50 -5.66
N LEU A 175 22.15 3.82 -5.53
CA LEU A 175 22.93 4.65 -6.44
C LEU A 175 24.28 5.06 -5.82
N GLU A 176 24.47 4.71 -4.54
CA GLU A 176 25.67 4.96 -3.75
C GLU A 176 26.14 3.65 -3.11
N GLU A 177 27.43 3.58 -2.79
CA GLU A 177 27.98 2.41 -2.13
C GLU A 177 27.48 2.28 -0.68
N ASN A 178 27.26 1.04 -0.23
CA ASN A 178 26.92 0.72 1.16
C ASN A 178 25.67 1.44 1.71
N VAL A 179 24.66 1.65 0.86
CA VAL A 179 23.33 2.08 1.30
C VAL A 179 22.70 0.98 2.16
N ARG A 180 22.19 1.35 3.34
CA ARG A 180 21.50 0.42 4.25
C ARG A 180 20.19 1.00 4.78
N ILE A 181 19.20 0.14 4.97
CA ILE A 181 17.89 0.48 5.56
C ILE A 181 17.56 -0.42 6.75
N GLY A 182 16.81 0.10 7.72
CA GLY A 182 16.34 -0.64 8.89
C GLY A 182 15.09 0.01 9.52
N GLY A 183 14.31 -0.78 10.25
CA GLY A 183 13.20 -0.30 11.06
C GLY A 183 13.66 0.46 12.31
N SER A 184 12.77 0.63 13.29
CA SER A 184 13.11 1.21 14.59
C SER A 184 14.19 0.39 15.31
N GLU A 185 15.07 1.05 16.05
CA GLU A 185 16.11 0.39 16.83
C GLU A 185 15.56 -0.33 18.08
N ASP A 186 14.29 -0.10 18.44
CA ASP A 186 13.62 -0.78 19.55
C ASP A 186 13.23 -2.23 19.23
N ALA A 187 12.74 -2.96 20.24
CA ALA A 187 12.35 -4.37 20.10
C ALA A 187 11.21 -4.61 19.09
N LYS A 188 10.48 -3.56 18.69
CA LYS A 188 9.39 -3.67 17.72
C LYS A 188 9.93 -3.76 16.29
N GLY A 189 11.00 -3.02 15.99
CA GLY A 189 11.62 -2.99 14.67
C GLY A 189 10.72 -2.49 13.55
N TYR A 190 9.77 -1.57 13.83
CA TYR A 190 8.79 -1.13 12.84
C TYR A 190 9.43 -0.33 11.70
N GLY A 191 8.93 -0.53 10.50
CA GLY A 191 9.46 0.03 9.25
C GLY A 191 8.93 -0.75 8.06
N GLY A 192 9.24 -0.35 6.84
CA GLY A 192 8.66 -0.95 5.64
C GLY A 192 7.16 -0.67 5.52
N PHE A 193 6.43 -1.64 4.96
CA PHE A 193 5.06 -1.43 4.49
C PHE A 193 4.04 -1.29 5.62
N SER A 194 3.28 -0.19 5.58
CA SER A 194 2.47 0.29 6.69
C SER A 194 1.13 0.83 6.20
N LEU A 195 0.09 0.56 6.97
CA LEU A 195 -1.27 1.02 6.75
C LEU A 195 -1.76 1.81 7.97
N ARG A 196 -1.89 3.14 7.81
CA ARG A 196 -2.65 4.00 8.70
C ARG A 196 -4.12 3.98 8.29
N THR A 197 -4.87 3.05 8.87
CA THR A 197 -6.32 2.89 8.66
C THR A 197 -7.10 3.50 9.82
N VAL A 198 -8.35 3.90 9.57
CA VAL A 198 -9.33 4.16 10.64
C VAL A 198 -9.49 2.89 11.48
N LEU A 199 -9.60 3.06 12.80
CA LEU A 199 -9.72 1.96 13.76
C LEU A 199 -11.02 2.12 14.56
N PRO A 200 -12.14 1.52 14.11
CA PRO A 200 -13.38 1.52 14.89
C PRO A 200 -13.22 0.70 16.17
N GLN A 201 -14.13 0.90 17.13
CA GLN A 201 -14.07 0.22 18.44
C GLN A 201 -14.10 -1.31 18.33
N ASP A 202 -14.74 -1.84 17.30
CA ASP A 202 -14.90 -3.27 17.03
C ASP A 202 -13.78 -3.86 16.15
N ILE A 203 -12.68 -3.13 15.92
CA ILE A 203 -11.58 -3.62 15.09
C ILE A 203 -11.02 -4.95 15.59
N SER A 204 -10.83 -5.88 14.65
CA SER A 204 -10.32 -7.22 14.91
C SER A 204 -9.33 -7.66 13.85
N PHE A 205 -8.43 -8.57 14.24
CA PHE A 205 -7.39 -9.11 13.38
C PHE A 205 -7.48 -10.63 13.37
N SER A 206 -7.34 -11.23 12.19
CA SER A 206 -7.26 -12.68 12.04
C SER A 206 -6.26 -13.08 10.95
N SER A 207 -5.77 -14.30 11.07
CA SER A 207 -4.89 -14.93 10.09
C SER A 207 -5.13 -16.44 10.13
N GLY A 208 -5.42 -17.03 8.98
CA GLY A 208 -6.13 -18.32 8.92
C GLY A 208 -7.50 -18.20 9.59
N ASP A 209 -7.94 -19.28 10.23
CA ASP A 209 -9.17 -19.33 11.03
C ASP A 209 -8.97 -18.88 12.48
N SER A 210 -7.85 -18.22 12.78
CA SER A 210 -7.47 -17.84 14.15
C SER A 210 -7.46 -16.33 14.35
N PRO A 211 -8.01 -15.82 15.48
CA PRO A 211 -7.83 -14.43 15.85
C PRO A 211 -6.37 -14.15 16.21
N VAL A 212 -5.90 -12.94 15.89
CA VAL A 212 -4.56 -12.46 16.22
C VAL A 212 -4.67 -11.30 17.19
N ALA A 213 -4.25 -11.50 18.44
CA ALA A 213 -4.28 -10.44 19.45
C ALA A 213 -3.06 -9.52 19.29
N PRO A 214 -3.27 -8.18 19.19
CA PRO A 214 -2.16 -7.22 19.20
C PRO A 214 -1.29 -7.32 20.46
N LYS A 215 0.02 -7.11 20.28
CA LYS A 215 1.01 -7.02 21.37
C LYS A 215 1.83 -5.74 21.21
N VAL A 216 2.58 -5.40 22.25
CA VAL A 216 3.53 -4.27 22.19
C VAL A 216 4.56 -4.51 21.08
N GLU A 217 5.16 -5.70 21.08
CA GLU A 217 6.08 -6.22 20.07
C GLU A 217 5.34 -6.78 18.85
N ALA A 218 6.09 -7.15 17.82
CA ALA A 218 5.55 -7.83 16.64
C ALA A 218 4.96 -9.20 17.02
N VAL A 219 3.87 -9.57 16.34
CA VAL A 219 3.27 -10.91 16.40
C VAL A 219 3.59 -11.66 15.12
N GLU A 220 3.67 -12.98 15.19
CA GLU A 220 3.86 -13.84 14.02
C GLU A 220 2.51 -14.40 13.56
N ALA A 221 2.24 -14.32 12.25
CA ALA A 221 1.04 -14.88 11.63
C ALA A 221 1.36 -15.44 10.24
N LEU A 222 0.35 -15.89 9.49
CA LEU A 222 0.57 -16.26 8.08
C LEU A 222 1.02 -15.02 7.28
N PRO A 223 1.46 -15.20 6.00
CA PRO A 223 1.87 -14.09 5.14
C PRO A 223 0.72 -13.17 4.71
N TRP A 224 -0.41 -13.24 5.42
CA TRP A 224 -1.53 -12.33 5.30
C TRP A 224 -2.22 -12.13 6.65
N LEU A 225 -2.80 -10.95 6.81
CA LEU A 225 -3.57 -10.57 7.98
C LEU A 225 -4.85 -9.85 7.54
N LYS A 226 -6.00 -10.32 8.02
CA LYS A 226 -7.31 -9.72 7.80
C LYS A 226 -7.60 -8.73 8.93
N ILE A 227 -7.87 -7.48 8.57
CA ILE A 227 -8.28 -6.38 9.46
C ILE A 227 -9.78 -6.15 9.21
N SER A 228 -10.62 -6.43 10.21
CA SER A 228 -12.09 -6.35 10.08
C SER A 228 -12.71 -5.43 11.12
N GLY A 229 -13.78 -4.73 10.76
CA GLY A 229 -14.62 -3.98 11.69
C GLY A 229 -15.74 -3.24 10.97
N SER A 230 -16.41 -2.31 11.67
CA SER A 230 -17.38 -1.37 11.09
C SER A 230 -16.70 -0.28 10.25
N LEU A 231 -16.07 -0.69 9.14
CA LEU A 231 -15.28 0.18 8.24
C LEU A 231 -16.08 0.71 7.03
N ALA A 232 -17.30 0.23 6.81
CA ALA A 232 -18.19 0.77 5.78
C ALA A 232 -18.81 2.10 6.23
N LYS A 233 -19.25 2.91 5.27
CA LYS A 233 -19.87 4.22 5.48
C LYS A 233 -21.12 4.16 6.37
N ASP A 234 -21.88 3.07 6.26
CA ASP A 234 -23.11 2.82 7.03
C ASP A 234 -22.84 2.10 8.37
N GLY A 235 -21.57 1.87 8.72
CA GLY A 235 -21.16 1.13 9.90
C GLY A 235 -21.26 -0.40 9.77
N SER A 236 -21.58 -0.92 8.58
CA SER A 236 -21.57 -2.36 8.34
C SER A 236 -20.15 -2.95 8.26
N ALA A 237 -20.06 -4.28 8.34
CA ALA A 237 -18.80 -5.01 8.30
C ALA A 237 -18.08 -4.77 6.97
N ALA A 238 -16.80 -4.39 7.06
CA ALA A 238 -15.89 -4.26 5.94
C ALA A 238 -14.45 -4.44 6.44
N GLY A 239 -13.48 -4.45 5.54
CA GLY A 239 -12.10 -4.56 5.97
C GLY A 239 -11.06 -4.53 4.87
N ILE A 240 -9.83 -4.73 5.33
CA ILE A 240 -8.63 -4.77 4.50
C ILE A 240 -7.87 -6.03 4.87
N VAL A 241 -7.50 -6.84 3.89
CA VAL A 241 -6.47 -7.88 4.05
C VAL A 241 -5.16 -7.33 3.52
N MET A 242 -4.11 -7.37 4.34
CA MET A 242 -2.74 -7.09 3.93
C MET A 242 -2.02 -8.41 3.68
N LEU A 243 -1.29 -8.54 2.58
CA LEU A 243 -0.54 -9.74 2.20
C LEU A 243 0.91 -9.38 1.87
N SER A 244 1.84 -10.24 2.27
CA SER A 244 3.29 -10.19 2.01
C SER A 244 3.71 -11.39 1.17
N TYR A 245 4.58 -11.18 0.19
CA TYR A 245 5.15 -12.24 -0.65
C TYR A 245 6.63 -12.50 -0.36
N GLN A 246 7.09 -12.12 0.84
CA GLN A 246 8.43 -12.37 1.34
C GLN A 246 8.41 -12.91 2.79
N PRO A 247 7.66 -14.00 3.06
CA PRO A 247 7.64 -14.58 4.39
C PRO A 247 9.00 -15.20 4.76
N ASP A 248 9.18 -15.46 6.05
CA ASP A 248 10.33 -16.20 6.55
C ASP A 248 10.35 -17.66 6.07
N GLU A 249 11.42 -18.40 6.40
CA GLU A 249 11.61 -19.81 6.02
C GLU A 249 10.52 -20.74 6.55
N LYS A 250 9.75 -20.33 7.56
CA LYS A 250 8.62 -21.07 8.13
C LYS A 250 7.29 -20.67 7.50
N GLY A 251 7.29 -19.80 6.50
CA GLY A 251 6.10 -19.26 5.87
C GLY A 251 5.31 -18.34 6.80
N LYS A 252 5.99 -17.67 7.73
CA LYS A 252 5.40 -16.70 8.66
C LYS A 252 5.84 -15.28 8.32
N GLU A 253 5.02 -14.34 8.75
CA GLU A 253 5.31 -12.92 8.62
C GLU A 253 5.13 -12.24 9.99
N LYS A 254 5.93 -11.21 10.24
CA LYS A 254 5.82 -10.37 11.44
C LYS A 254 4.84 -9.24 11.20
N TRP A 255 4.05 -8.94 12.22
CA TRP A 255 3.00 -7.93 12.17
C TRP A 255 3.05 -7.04 13.40
N ILE A 256 3.00 -5.72 13.21
CA ILE A 256 2.81 -4.80 14.33
C ILE A 256 1.38 -4.28 14.26
N LEU A 257 0.61 -4.63 15.30
CA LEU A 257 -0.82 -4.41 15.32
C LEU A 257 -1.25 -3.49 16.44
N ARG A 258 -2.25 -2.64 16.18
CA ARG A 258 -2.76 -1.64 17.12
C ARG A 258 -4.27 -1.59 17.05
N LYS A 259 -4.96 -1.78 18.19
CA LYS A 259 -6.43 -1.68 18.28
C LYS A 259 -6.94 -0.25 18.28
N GLU A 260 -6.09 0.68 18.67
CA GLU A 260 -6.39 2.10 18.73
C GLU A 260 -5.13 2.87 18.34
N LYS A 261 -5.30 3.98 17.63
CA LYS A 261 -4.20 4.86 17.21
C LYS A 261 -3.13 4.13 16.37
N SER A 262 -2.12 4.87 15.93
CA SER A 262 -0.97 4.35 15.18
C SER A 262 -1.35 3.59 13.89
N MET A 263 -0.50 2.70 13.38
CA MET A 263 -0.62 2.02 12.09
C MET A 263 -0.51 0.49 12.24
N GLN A 264 -0.87 -0.25 11.19
CA GLN A 264 -0.60 -1.68 11.07
C GLN A 264 0.61 -1.87 10.14
N ASN A 265 1.60 -2.68 10.54
CA ASN A 265 2.88 -2.80 9.84
C ASN A 265 3.20 -4.24 9.45
N ILE A 266 3.87 -4.39 8.30
CA ILE A 266 4.69 -5.54 7.96
C ILE A 266 6.15 -5.08 8.04
N PRO A 267 6.84 -5.33 9.18
CA PRO A 267 8.19 -4.85 9.39
C PRO A 267 9.18 -5.42 8.38
N PHE A 268 9.88 -4.56 7.66
CA PHE A 268 11.03 -4.96 6.85
C PHE A 268 12.15 -3.92 6.95
N PRO A 269 13.41 -4.32 7.14
CA PRO A 269 13.89 -5.66 7.50
C PRO A 269 13.66 -6.03 8.99
N GLY A 270 13.00 -5.15 9.75
CA GLY A 270 13.00 -5.20 11.21
C GLY A 270 14.09 -4.30 11.79
N ARG A 271 14.51 -4.55 13.03
CA ARG A 271 15.47 -3.71 13.77
C ARG A 271 16.85 -3.64 13.11
N ASP A 272 17.33 -4.74 12.55
CA ASP A 272 18.70 -4.83 12.04
C ASP A 272 18.75 -4.34 10.59
N THR A 273 19.78 -3.57 10.24
CA THR A 273 19.87 -2.98 8.90
C THR A 273 20.23 -4.01 7.83
N VAL A 274 19.63 -3.89 6.65
CA VAL A 274 20.03 -4.64 5.44
C VAL A 274 20.60 -3.70 4.39
N ARG A 275 21.56 -4.20 3.60
CA ARG A 275 22.12 -3.47 2.46
C ARG A 275 21.13 -3.45 1.30
N ILE A 276 20.99 -2.29 0.66
CA ILE A 276 20.38 -2.18 -0.67
C ILE A 276 21.50 -2.38 -1.70
N SER A 277 21.30 -3.30 -2.64
CA SER A 277 22.29 -3.57 -3.69
C SER A 277 22.22 -2.53 -4.81
N ASP A 278 23.37 -2.27 -5.40
CA ASP A 278 23.61 -1.39 -6.56
C ASP A 278 23.46 -2.11 -7.91
N SER A 279 23.19 -3.42 -7.88
CA SER A 279 23.19 -4.29 -9.07
C SER A 279 22.01 -5.27 -9.12
N SER A 280 21.47 -5.68 -7.97
CA SER A 280 20.30 -6.55 -7.86
C SER A 280 19.27 -5.93 -6.92
N PRO A 281 18.21 -5.28 -7.45
CA PRO A 281 17.28 -4.53 -6.60
C PRO A 281 16.68 -5.37 -5.47
N THR A 282 16.56 -4.78 -4.28
CA THR A 282 15.78 -5.35 -3.19
C THR A 282 14.29 -5.25 -3.57
N SER A 283 13.63 -6.40 -3.74
CA SER A 283 12.23 -6.49 -4.13
C SER A 283 11.34 -6.68 -2.91
N LEU A 284 10.29 -5.86 -2.77
CA LEU A 284 9.22 -6.04 -1.78
C LEU A 284 7.88 -6.11 -2.50
N LYS A 285 7.10 -7.15 -2.23
CA LYS A 285 5.83 -7.41 -2.92
C LYS A 285 4.71 -7.57 -1.90
N TYR A 286 3.67 -6.76 -2.07
CA TYR A 286 2.51 -6.72 -1.20
C TYR A 286 1.22 -6.74 -2.02
N ARG A 287 0.15 -7.19 -1.38
CA ARG A 287 -1.21 -7.10 -1.92
C ARG A 287 -2.16 -6.62 -0.84
N LEU A 288 -3.11 -5.78 -1.25
CA LEU A 288 -4.27 -5.42 -0.45
C LEU A 288 -5.52 -6.05 -1.05
N ILE A 289 -6.40 -6.54 -0.19
CA ILE A 289 -7.78 -6.89 -0.55
C ILE A 289 -8.71 -5.99 0.25
N ILE A 290 -9.41 -5.10 -0.43
CA ILE A 290 -10.43 -4.23 0.18
C ILE A 290 -11.76 -4.95 0.01
N TYR A 291 -12.50 -5.17 1.08
CA TYR A 291 -13.76 -5.92 1.00
C TYR A 291 -14.89 -5.30 1.81
N LYS A 292 -16.11 -5.63 1.39
CA LYS A 292 -17.38 -5.35 2.07
C LYS A 292 -17.98 -6.67 2.56
N GLY A 293 -18.63 -6.65 3.71
CA GLY A 293 -19.22 -7.82 4.33
C GLY A 293 -18.13 -8.75 4.87
N ASP A 294 -18.17 -10.01 4.47
CA ASP A 294 -17.17 -11.00 4.85
C ASP A 294 -16.33 -11.48 3.66
N LEU A 295 -15.11 -11.90 3.97
CA LEU A 295 -14.17 -12.52 3.05
C LEU A 295 -13.56 -13.74 3.76
N SER A 296 -13.92 -14.94 3.28
CA SER A 296 -13.55 -16.18 3.95
C SER A 296 -12.05 -16.48 3.85
N THR A 297 -11.54 -17.26 4.80
CA THR A 297 -10.15 -17.74 4.83
C THR A 297 -9.77 -18.42 3.52
N GLU A 298 -10.61 -19.32 3.01
CA GLU A 298 -10.35 -20.07 1.78
C GLU A 298 -10.22 -19.14 0.58
N LYS A 299 -11.03 -18.07 0.53
CA LYS A 299 -10.96 -17.09 -0.54
C LYS A 299 -9.67 -16.26 -0.46
N ILE A 300 -9.25 -15.86 0.74
CA ILE A 300 -8.00 -15.14 0.95
C ILE A 300 -6.81 -16.01 0.54
N GLU A 301 -6.79 -17.28 0.95
CA GLU A 301 -5.73 -18.21 0.58
C GLU A 301 -5.67 -18.48 -0.93
N ALA A 302 -6.81 -18.59 -1.60
CA ALA A 302 -6.86 -18.72 -3.05
C ALA A 302 -6.27 -17.49 -3.75
N ILE A 303 -6.62 -16.28 -3.29
CA ILE A 303 -6.05 -15.02 -3.81
C ILE A 303 -4.55 -14.92 -3.53
N TYR A 304 -4.10 -15.34 -2.34
CA TYR A 304 -2.70 -15.35 -1.98
C TYR A 304 -1.89 -16.23 -2.94
N LYS A 305 -2.31 -17.49 -3.13
CA LYS A 305 -1.66 -18.45 -4.04
C LYS A 305 -1.57 -17.93 -5.48
N LEU A 306 -2.64 -17.30 -6.00
CA LEU A 306 -2.63 -16.72 -7.34
C LEU A 306 -1.60 -15.61 -7.53
N GLY A 307 -1.29 -14.84 -6.48
CA GLY A 307 -0.30 -13.77 -6.54
C GLY A 307 1.15 -14.22 -6.34
N GLN A 308 1.40 -15.49 -6.02
CA GLN A 308 2.77 -16.02 -5.95
C GLN A 308 3.39 -16.25 -7.33
N ASN A 309 2.53 -16.42 -8.35
CA ASN A 309 2.91 -16.48 -9.77
C ASN A 309 3.08 -15.06 -10.35
#